data_AF-A0A7U9NE19-F1
#
_entry.id   AF-A0A7U9NE19-F1
#
_cell.length_a   1.000
_cell.length_b   1.000
_cell.length_c   1.000
_cell.angle_alpha   90.00
_cell.angle_beta   90.00
_cell.angle_gamma   90.00
#
_symmetry.space_group_name_H-M   'P 1'
#
loop_
_entity.id
_entity.type
_entity.pdbx_description
1 polymer ?
#
loop_
_entity_poly.entity_id
_entity_poly.type
_entity_poly.pdbx_seq_one_letter_code
_entity_poly.pdbx_strand_id
1 'polypeptide(L)'
;MLLSEGIKSSGFPQKDNQLLKNCFIHESSYIDEDVLVGEGTKIWHFCHIQKGARIGKNCSLGQNVNISNNVYIGNGVKIQNNVSIYEGVEIEDDVFCGPSCVFTNDLTPRAGYPKGRENYKKTLVKEGASIGANATIVCGNTIGRWAMVAAGAVVTKDVPDYALVAGVPARIIGWVDAEGNLELRVEEHK
;
A
#
# COMPACT_ATOMS: atom_id res chain seq x y z
N MET A 1 40.46 -29.93 8.78
CA MET A 1 39.20 -29.97 9.54
C MET A 1 39.16 -28.70 10.40
N LEU A 2 38.73 -27.59 9.80
CA LEU A 2 38.60 -26.30 10.46
C LEU A 2 37.11 -26.07 10.69
N LEU A 3 36.74 -25.96 11.96
CA LEU A 3 35.39 -25.65 12.43
C LEU A 3 35.11 -24.19 12.05
N SER A 4 34.18 -23.97 11.13
CA SER A 4 33.58 -22.65 10.89
C SER A 4 32.60 -22.37 12.02
N GLU A 5 33.03 -21.61 13.03
CA GLU A 5 32.18 -21.10 14.09
C GLU A 5 31.07 -20.23 13.49
N GLY A 6 29.83 -20.56 13.84
CA GLY A 6 28.64 -19.92 13.35
C GLY A 6 28.62 -18.42 13.64
N ILE A 7 28.28 -17.65 12.62
CA ILE A 7 27.92 -16.24 12.74
C ILE A 7 26.70 -16.19 13.67
N LYS A 8 26.91 -15.74 14.91
CA LYS A 8 25.81 -15.38 15.81
C LYS A 8 25.09 -14.19 15.18
N SER A 9 23.85 -14.41 14.73
CA SER A 9 22.94 -13.36 14.33
C SER A 9 22.74 -12.42 15.53
N SER A 10 23.35 -11.24 15.48
CA SER A 10 23.08 -10.16 16.41
C SER A 10 21.62 -9.76 16.25
N GLY A 11 20.76 -10.25 17.14
CA GLY A 11 19.32 -10.03 17.09
C GLY A 11 18.98 -8.54 17.10
N PHE A 12 18.10 -8.15 16.20
CA PHE A 12 17.44 -6.84 16.26
C PHE A 12 16.61 -6.76 17.54
N PRO A 13 16.69 -5.67 18.32
CA PRO A 13 15.94 -5.54 19.55
C PRO A 13 14.44 -5.43 19.25
N GLN A 14 13.70 -6.52 19.46
CA GLN A 14 12.24 -6.47 19.55
C GLN A 14 11.88 -5.85 20.91
N LYS A 15 11.64 -4.54 20.94
CA LYS A 15 11.09 -3.87 22.12
C LYS A 15 9.63 -4.32 22.30
N ASP A 16 9.30 -4.68 23.53
CA ASP A 16 7.99 -5.15 23.99
C ASP A 16 6.85 -4.17 23.63
N ASN A 17 6.33 -4.25 22.40
CA ASN A 17 5.06 -3.64 22.01
C ASN A 17 3.95 -4.64 22.31
N GLN A 18 3.22 -4.41 23.41
CA GLN A 18 2.17 -5.26 23.98
C GLN A 18 0.97 -5.60 23.06
N LEU A 19 0.97 -5.15 21.80
CA LEU A 19 -0.09 -5.39 20.79
C LEU A 19 0.33 -6.31 19.64
N LEU A 20 1.54 -6.87 19.66
CA LEU A 20 2.00 -7.82 18.63
C LEU A 20 1.52 -9.27 18.83
N LYS A 21 0.68 -9.52 19.85
CA LYS A 21 0.10 -10.85 20.08
C LYS A 21 -0.70 -11.25 18.84
N ASN A 22 -0.36 -12.40 18.26
CA ASN A 22 -0.99 -12.98 17.06
C ASN A 22 -0.67 -12.27 15.73
N CYS A 23 0.39 -11.48 15.65
CA CYS A 23 0.96 -11.02 14.38
C CYS A 23 2.18 -11.86 13.98
N PHE A 24 2.43 -11.99 12.69
CA PHE A 24 3.72 -12.50 12.19
C PHE A 24 4.58 -11.32 11.74
N ILE A 25 5.79 -11.20 12.28
CA ILE A 25 6.76 -10.20 11.84
C ILE A 25 8.07 -10.93 11.57
N HIS A 26 8.55 -10.85 10.34
CA HIS A 26 9.83 -11.41 9.98
C HIS A 26 10.97 -10.64 10.70
N GLU A 27 11.97 -11.37 11.19
CA GLU A 27 13.09 -10.81 11.98
C GLU A 27 13.94 -9.76 11.26
N SER A 28 13.87 -9.75 9.92
CA SER A 28 14.56 -8.76 9.09
C SER A 28 13.80 -7.46 8.89
N SER A 29 12.60 -7.34 9.47
CA SER A 29 11.77 -6.14 9.38
C SER A 29 11.93 -5.25 10.61
N TYR A 30 11.88 -3.95 10.39
CA TYR A 30 12.01 -2.94 11.44
C TYR A 30 10.68 -2.22 11.66
N ILE A 31 10.28 -2.13 12.93
CA ILE A 31 9.05 -1.43 13.33
C ILE A 31 9.45 -0.38 14.36
N ASP A 32 9.15 0.88 14.04
CA ASP A 32 9.39 2.02 14.92
C ASP A 32 8.50 1.96 16.18
N GLU A 33 8.77 2.86 17.12
CA GLU A 33 7.88 3.09 18.27
C GLU A 33 6.50 3.62 17.85
N ASP A 34 5.50 3.44 18.72
CA ASP A 34 4.13 3.96 18.49
C ASP A 34 3.53 3.48 17.17
N VAL A 35 3.70 2.21 16.85
CA VAL A 35 3.04 1.53 15.73
C VAL A 35 1.99 0.56 16.28
N LEU A 36 0.78 0.59 15.73
CA LEU A 36 -0.25 -0.39 16.03
C LEU A 36 -0.44 -1.32 14.83
N VAL A 37 -0.42 -2.62 15.09
CA VAL A 37 -0.67 -3.67 14.10
C VAL A 37 -1.79 -4.56 14.62
N GLY A 38 -2.84 -4.74 13.83
CA GLY A 38 -3.98 -5.57 14.19
C GLY A 38 -3.68 -7.06 14.09
N GLU A 39 -4.40 -7.85 14.89
CA GLU A 39 -4.31 -9.31 14.93
C GLU A 39 -4.39 -9.97 13.54
N GLY A 40 -3.63 -11.05 13.35
CA GLY A 40 -3.60 -11.82 12.11
C GLY A 40 -2.78 -11.19 11.00
N THR A 41 -2.30 -9.95 11.18
CA THR A 41 -1.47 -9.27 10.20
C THR A 41 -0.07 -9.90 10.10
N LYS A 42 0.41 -10.02 8.86
CA LYS A 42 1.72 -10.60 8.52
C LYS A 42 2.60 -9.55 7.86
N ILE A 43 3.79 -9.36 8.41
CA ILE A 43 4.84 -8.47 7.90
C ILE A 43 6.02 -9.34 7.48
N TRP A 44 6.24 -9.44 6.18
CA TRP A 44 7.29 -10.25 5.57
C TRP A 44 8.63 -9.51 5.59
N HIS A 45 9.65 -10.09 4.95
CA HIS A 45 11.06 -9.67 5.00
C HIS A 45 11.30 -8.19 4.65
N PHE A 46 12.25 -7.56 5.35
CA PHE A 46 12.80 -6.25 5.00
C PHE A 46 11.77 -5.11 4.90
N CYS A 47 10.68 -5.20 5.67
CA CYS A 47 9.74 -4.09 5.78
C CYS A 47 10.27 -3.03 6.75
N HIS A 48 9.90 -1.78 6.52
CA HIS A 48 10.05 -0.71 7.51
C HIS A 48 8.68 -0.08 7.80
N ILE A 49 8.22 -0.19 9.03
CA ILE A 49 6.97 0.41 9.50
C ILE A 49 7.33 1.58 10.42
N GLN A 50 7.07 2.80 9.95
CA GLN A 50 7.50 4.02 10.60
C GLN A 50 6.53 4.48 11.71
N LYS A 51 7.03 5.36 12.57
CA LYS A 51 6.33 5.86 13.76
C LYS A 51 4.91 6.36 13.48
N GLY A 52 3.97 6.03 14.36
CA GLY A 52 2.59 6.50 14.28
C GLY A 52 1.71 5.74 13.29
N ALA A 53 2.25 4.77 12.53
CA ALA A 53 1.46 3.96 11.62
C ALA A 53 0.39 3.14 12.36
N ARG A 54 -0.76 2.96 11.73
CA ARG A 54 -1.91 2.19 12.22
C ARG A 54 -2.34 1.20 11.15
N ILE A 55 -2.09 -0.08 11.39
CA ILE A 55 -2.39 -1.17 10.46
C ILE A 55 -3.48 -2.04 11.07
N GLY A 56 -4.55 -2.29 10.33
CA GLY A 56 -5.67 -3.12 10.75
C GLY A 56 -5.34 -4.60 10.87
N LYS A 57 -6.39 -5.41 10.99
CA LYS A 57 -6.33 -6.87 11.19
C LYS A 57 -6.19 -7.60 9.86
N ASN A 58 -5.61 -8.80 9.90
CA ASN A 58 -5.56 -9.73 8.77
C ASN A 58 -4.91 -9.15 7.49
N CYS A 59 -4.00 -8.19 7.65
CA CYS A 59 -3.26 -7.62 6.53
C CYS A 59 -2.06 -8.49 6.15
N SER A 60 -1.53 -8.32 4.94
CA SER A 60 -0.27 -8.94 4.52
C SER A 60 0.60 -7.92 3.82
N LEU A 61 1.77 -7.63 4.38
CA LEU A 61 2.77 -6.71 3.84
C LEU A 61 3.95 -7.52 3.33
N GLY A 62 4.10 -7.58 2.01
CA GLY A 62 5.13 -8.31 1.28
C GLY A 62 6.55 -7.80 1.53
N GLN A 63 7.52 -8.41 0.87
CA GLN A 63 8.92 -8.05 1.04
C GLN A 63 9.18 -6.59 0.65
N ASN A 64 10.02 -5.89 1.42
CA ASN A 64 10.46 -4.52 1.12
C ASN A 64 9.29 -3.52 1.03
N VAL A 65 8.24 -3.73 1.82
CA VAL A 65 7.17 -2.74 2.01
C VAL A 65 7.63 -1.67 2.98
N ASN A 66 7.44 -0.40 2.61
CA ASN A 66 7.68 0.74 3.49
C ASN A 66 6.35 1.42 3.82
N ILE A 67 6.03 1.52 5.10
CA ILE A 67 4.88 2.28 5.60
C ILE A 67 5.41 3.53 6.30
N SER A 68 5.12 4.71 5.74
CA SER A 68 5.56 5.98 6.30
C SER A 68 4.83 6.37 7.58
N ASN A 69 5.35 7.40 8.24
CA ASN A 69 4.78 7.89 9.49
C ASN A 69 3.30 8.26 9.35
N ASN A 70 2.53 8.02 10.40
CA ASN A 70 1.12 8.42 10.53
C ASN A 70 0.20 7.89 9.41
N VAL A 71 0.57 6.82 8.72
CA VAL A 71 -0.26 6.17 7.71
C VAL A 71 -1.33 5.30 8.36
N TYR A 72 -2.54 5.35 7.80
CA TYR A 72 -3.65 4.47 8.17
C TYR A 72 -3.88 3.41 7.09
N ILE A 73 -3.96 2.15 7.52
CA ILE A 73 -4.29 0.98 6.71
C ILE A 73 -5.41 0.23 7.41
N GLY A 74 -6.50 -0.02 6.68
CA GLY A 74 -7.65 -0.80 7.11
C GLY A 74 -7.36 -2.28 7.36
N ASN A 75 -8.42 -3.08 7.44
CA ASN A 75 -8.39 -4.52 7.64
C ASN A 75 -8.34 -5.29 6.32
N GLY A 76 -7.80 -6.49 6.30
CA GLY A 76 -7.81 -7.38 5.13
C GLY A 76 -6.93 -6.91 3.97
N VAL A 77 -6.20 -5.80 4.14
CA VAL A 77 -5.40 -5.17 3.08
C VAL A 77 -4.21 -6.06 2.69
N LYS A 78 -4.00 -6.22 1.39
CA LYS A 78 -2.89 -6.99 0.83
C LYS A 78 -1.95 -6.06 0.08
N ILE A 79 -0.79 -5.81 0.67
CA ILE A 79 0.28 -5.01 0.07
C ILE A 79 1.37 -5.96 -0.40
N GLN A 80 1.55 -6.07 -1.71
CA GLN A 80 2.56 -6.94 -2.30
C GLN A 80 3.97 -6.32 -2.22
N ASN A 81 4.97 -7.06 -2.68
CA ASN A 81 6.38 -6.68 -2.56
C ASN A 81 6.68 -5.29 -3.17
N ASN A 82 7.64 -4.58 -2.58
CA ASN A 82 8.20 -3.31 -3.06
C ASN A 82 7.22 -2.14 -3.14
N VAL A 83 6.16 -2.13 -2.34
CA VAL A 83 5.20 -1.03 -2.29
C VAL A 83 5.56 -0.08 -1.15
N SER A 84 5.65 1.21 -1.45
CA SER A 84 5.82 2.27 -0.45
C SER A 84 4.50 3.02 -0.25
N ILE A 85 3.95 2.96 0.95
CA ILE A 85 2.79 3.75 1.36
C ILE A 85 3.30 4.99 2.08
N TYR A 86 3.34 6.11 1.36
CA TYR A 86 3.86 7.38 1.87
C TYR A 86 2.85 8.10 2.77
N GLU A 87 3.37 9.02 3.59
CA GLU A 87 2.54 9.92 4.39
C GLU A 87 1.60 10.71 3.47
N GLY A 88 0.32 10.76 3.85
CA GLY A 88 -0.77 11.29 3.02
C GLY A 88 -1.56 10.21 2.26
N VAL A 89 -1.07 8.98 2.17
CA VAL A 89 -1.84 7.86 1.64
C VAL A 89 -2.67 7.23 2.76
N GLU A 90 -3.97 7.07 2.51
CA GLU A 90 -4.93 6.42 3.40
C GLU A 90 -5.55 5.24 2.65
N ILE A 91 -5.54 4.06 3.27
CA ILE A 91 -6.03 2.81 2.65
C ILE A 91 -7.16 2.23 3.51
N GLU A 92 -8.34 2.08 2.92
CA GLU A 92 -9.50 1.44 3.54
C GLU A 92 -9.41 -0.10 3.49
N ASP A 93 -10.45 -0.76 3.99
CA ASP A 93 -10.50 -2.21 4.14
C ASP A 93 -10.47 -2.95 2.79
N ASP A 94 -9.93 -4.18 2.79
CA ASP A 94 -9.91 -5.11 1.66
C ASP A 94 -9.24 -4.61 0.37
N VAL A 95 -8.45 -3.55 0.46
CA VAL A 95 -7.65 -3.03 -0.66
C VAL A 95 -6.54 -4.00 -1.06
N PHE A 96 -6.33 -4.15 -2.37
CA PHE A 96 -5.20 -4.88 -2.94
C PHE A 96 -4.20 -3.92 -3.61
N CYS A 97 -2.98 -3.87 -3.10
CA CYS A 97 -1.86 -3.15 -3.73
C CYS A 97 -0.92 -4.16 -4.39
N GLY A 98 -0.98 -4.24 -5.72
CA GLY A 98 -0.18 -5.15 -6.53
C GLY A 98 1.33 -4.90 -6.43
N PRO A 99 2.16 -5.87 -6.85
CA PRO A 99 3.60 -5.81 -6.65
C PRO A 99 4.18 -4.59 -7.36
N SER A 100 5.02 -3.85 -6.63
CA SER A 100 5.68 -2.64 -7.08
C SER A 100 4.71 -1.55 -7.59
N CYS A 101 3.43 -1.53 -7.18
CA CYS A 101 2.63 -0.33 -7.40
C CYS A 101 3.21 0.85 -6.60
N VAL A 102 3.06 2.05 -7.14
CA VAL A 102 3.74 3.25 -6.67
C VAL A 102 2.72 4.31 -6.28
N PHE A 103 2.82 4.80 -5.05
CA PHE A 103 2.14 6.01 -4.62
C PHE A 103 3.09 7.19 -4.68
N THR A 104 2.55 8.39 -4.87
CA THR A 104 3.29 9.64 -4.66
C THR A 104 2.59 10.49 -3.61
N ASN A 105 3.22 11.59 -3.19
CA ASN A 105 2.63 12.58 -2.28
C ASN A 105 3.00 14.03 -2.63
N ASP A 106 3.94 14.25 -3.56
CA ASP A 106 4.29 15.55 -4.13
C ASP A 106 4.01 15.57 -5.64
N LEU A 107 3.22 16.55 -6.09
CA LEU A 107 2.89 16.76 -7.51
C LEU A 107 4.04 17.39 -8.30
N THR A 108 4.92 18.13 -7.63
CA THR A 108 5.98 18.93 -8.27
C THR A 108 7.31 18.80 -7.50
N PRO A 109 7.84 17.57 -7.30
CA PRO A 109 9.03 17.38 -6.50
C PRO A 109 10.25 18.08 -7.11
N ARG A 110 10.98 18.81 -6.27
CA ARG A 110 12.24 19.49 -6.60
C ARG A 110 13.19 19.41 -5.41
N ALA A 111 14.35 18.79 -5.60
CA ALA A 111 15.31 18.55 -4.50
C ALA A 111 15.81 19.85 -3.83
N GLY A 112 16.00 20.93 -4.60
CA GLY A 112 16.39 22.24 -4.05
C GLY A 112 15.24 23.01 -3.37
N TYR A 113 14.00 22.54 -3.52
CA TYR A 113 12.79 23.22 -3.03
C TYR A 113 11.80 22.19 -2.44
N PRO A 114 12.16 21.51 -1.34
CA PRO A 114 11.28 20.53 -0.71
C PRO A 114 10.00 21.21 -0.24
N LYS A 115 8.85 20.55 -0.45
CA LYS A 115 7.54 21.12 -0.11
C LYS A 115 7.22 21.13 1.37
N GLY A 116 7.88 20.29 2.17
CA GLY A 116 7.49 20.06 3.57
C GLY A 116 6.28 19.14 3.67
N ARG A 117 6.16 18.45 4.81
CA ARG A 117 5.17 17.39 5.05
C ARG A 117 3.75 17.94 5.04
N GLU A 118 3.58 19.19 5.47
CA GLU A 118 2.32 19.93 5.50
C GLU A 118 1.71 20.18 4.12
N ASN A 119 2.50 20.04 3.05
CA ASN A 119 2.08 20.27 1.67
C ASN A 119 1.88 18.98 0.87
N TYR A 120 2.05 17.81 1.48
CA TYR A 120 1.78 16.53 0.83
C TYR A 120 0.31 16.39 0.45
N LYS A 121 0.05 15.91 -0.77
CA LYS A 121 -1.29 15.67 -1.27
C LYS A 121 -1.78 14.31 -0.80
N LYS A 122 -3.03 14.30 -0.31
CA LYS A 122 -3.68 13.08 0.15
C LYS A 122 -4.09 12.19 -1.00
N THR A 123 -3.95 10.88 -0.82
CA THR A 123 -4.45 9.85 -1.74
C THR A 123 -5.29 8.90 -0.92
N LEU A 124 -6.58 8.80 -1.24
CA LEU A 124 -7.49 7.86 -0.57
C LEU A 124 -7.73 6.67 -1.48
N VAL A 125 -7.49 5.47 -0.97
CA VAL A 125 -7.81 4.21 -1.65
C VAL A 125 -8.96 3.57 -0.90
N LYS A 126 -10.15 3.59 -1.51
CA LYS A 126 -11.38 3.15 -0.87
C LYS A 126 -11.53 1.63 -0.85
N GLU A 127 -12.47 1.17 -0.02
CA GLU A 127 -12.73 -0.24 0.28
C GLU A 127 -12.75 -1.14 -0.97
N GLY A 128 -12.03 -2.26 -0.92
CA GLY A 128 -12.01 -3.28 -1.97
C GLY A 128 -11.32 -2.88 -3.28
N ALA A 129 -10.78 -1.66 -3.39
CA ALA A 129 -10.09 -1.23 -4.60
C ALA A 129 -8.85 -2.09 -4.88
N SER A 130 -8.61 -2.38 -6.15
CA SER A 130 -7.47 -3.17 -6.61
C SER A 130 -6.54 -2.35 -7.49
N ILE A 131 -5.29 -2.20 -7.06
CA ILE A 131 -4.23 -1.52 -7.80
C ILE A 131 -3.31 -2.57 -8.43
N GLY A 132 -3.28 -2.62 -9.75
CA GLY A 132 -2.49 -3.59 -10.51
C GLY A 132 -0.98 -3.44 -10.30
N ALA A 133 -0.26 -4.51 -10.64
CA ALA A 133 1.20 -4.54 -10.58
C ALA A 133 1.82 -3.35 -11.32
N ASN A 134 2.81 -2.70 -10.71
CA ASN A 134 3.54 -1.57 -11.31
C ASN A 134 2.67 -0.39 -11.77
N ALA A 135 1.43 -0.27 -11.29
CA ALA A 135 0.62 0.93 -11.52
C ALA A 135 1.10 2.08 -10.64
N THR A 136 0.99 3.31 -11.15
CA THR A 136 1.40 4.53 -10.43
C THR A 136 0.19 5.41 -10.16
N ILE A 137 0.02 5.80 -8.89
CA ILE A 137 -1.04 6.70 -8.44
C ILE A 137 -0.43 8.08 -8.21
N VAL A 138 -0.77 9.04 -9.08
CA VAL A 138 -0.41 10.44 -8.85
C VAL A 138 -1.23 10.94 -7.66
N CYS A 139 -0.55 11.56 -6.70
CA CYS A 139 -1.16 12.04 -5.46
C CYS A 139 -2.28 13.06 -5.66
N GLY A 140 -3.16 13.18 -4.67
CA GLY A 140 -4.32 14.07 -4.74
C GLY A 140 -5.55 13.44 -5.40
N ASN A 141 -5.46 12.18 -5.84
CA ASN A 141 -6.57 11.46 -6.46
C ASN A 141 -7.13 10.40 -5.51
N THR A 142 -8.43 10.14 -5.61
CA THR A 142 -9.14 9.07 -4.90
C THR A 142 -9.34 7.88 -5.82
N ILE A 143 -9.11 6.67 -5.31
CA ILE A 143 -9.48 5.42 -5.98
C ILE A 143 -10.77 4.92 -5.34
N GLY A 144 -11.82 4.81 -6.16
CA GLY A 144 -13.17 4.41 -5.76
C GLY A 144 -13.27 3.00 -5.18
N ARG A 145 -14.37 2.73 -4.47
CA ARG A 145 -14.66 1.40 -3.90
C ARG A 145 -14.71 0.36 -5.00
N TRP A 146 -14.07 -0.78 -4.81
CA TRP A 146 -14.02 -1.88 -5.78
C TRP A 146 -13.53 -1.47 -7.18
N ALA A 147 -12.92 -0.27 -7.32
CA ALA A 147 -12.33 0.14 -8.57
C ALA A 147 -11.11 -0.73 -8.88
N MET A 148 -10.86 -0.95 -10.16
CA MET A 148 -9.74 -1.76 -10.62
C MET A 148 -8.82 -0.93 -11.51
N VAL A 149 -7.57 -0.76 -11.07
CA VAL A 149 -6.51 -0.11 -11.83
C VAL A 149 -5.68 -1.21 -12.49
N ALA A 150 -5.64 -1.25 -13.81
CA ALA A 150 -4.88 -2.25 -14.55
C ALA A 150 -3.37 -2.12 -14.29
N ALA A 151 -2.65 -3.24 -14.47
CA ALA A 151 -1.19 -3.26 -14.34
C ALA A 151 -0.52 -2.21 -15.24
N GLY A 152 0.49 -1.53 -14.70
CA GLY A 152 1.24 -0.49 -15.41
C GLY A 152 0.48 0.81 -15.71
N ALA A 153 -0.77 0.96 -15.26
CA ALA A 153 -1.53 2.19 -15.50
C ALA A 153 -0.98 3.36 -14.67
N VAL A 154 -1.10 4.58 -15.20
CA VAL A 154 -0.74 5.82 -14.50
C VAL A 154 -2.00 6.62 -14.22
N VAL A 155 -2.49 6.56 -12.99
CA VAL A 155 -3.70 7.25 -12.55
C VAL A 155 -3.38 8.72 -12.28
N THR A 156 -4.01 9.61 -13.04
CA THR A 156 -3.81 11.06 -12.95
C THR A 156 -5.08 11.83 -12.56
N LYS A 157 -6.18 11.13 -12.28
CA LYS A 157 -7.50 11.65 -11.92
C LYS A 157 -8.19 10.66 -10.98
N ASP A 158 -9.20 11.11 -10.26
CA ASP A 158 -10.07 10.24 -9.48
C ASP A 158 -10.62 9.09 -10.32
N VAL A 159 -10.69 7.91 -9.71
CA VAL A 159 -11.26 6.70 -10.31
C VAL A 159 -12.61 6.44 -9.63
N PRO A 160 -13.73 6.40 -10.38
CA PRO A 160 -15.04 6.11 -9.80
C PRO A 160 -15.11 4.71 -9.16
N ASP A 161 -16.02 4.54 -8.21
CA ASP A 161 -16.34 3.22 -7.63
C ASP A 161 -16.65 2.22 -8.77
N TYR A 162 -16.12 0.99 -8.71
CA TYR A 162 -16.28 -0.09 -9.71
C TYR A 162 -15.69 0.17 -11.10
N ALA A 163 -15.05 1.32 -11.35
CA ALA A 163 -14.46 1.59 -12.66
C ALA A 163 -13.20 0.74 -12.89
N LEU A 164 -13.07 0.17 -14.10
CA LEU A 164 -11.84 -0.41 -14.59
C LEU A 164 -11.08 0.63 -15.40
N VAL A 165 -9.87 0.99 -14.97
CA VAL A 165 -9.02 1.96 -15.67
C VAL A 165 -7.71 1.34 -16.15
N ALA A 166 -7.23 1.75 -17.32
CA ALA A 166 -5.97 1.28 -17.89
C ALA A 166 -5.26 2.37 -18.71
N GLY A 167 -3.95 2.20 -18.93
CA GLY A 167 -3.14 3.04 -19.82
C GLY A 167 -2.36 4.17 -19.11
N VAL A 168 -1.63 4.94 -19.92
CA VAL A 168 -0.76 6.05 -19.48
C VAL A 168 -1.06 7.29 -20.34
N PRO A 169 -1.77 8.30 -19.81
CA PRO A 169 -2.50 8.29 -18.53
C PRO A 169 -3.72 7.34 -18.55
N ALA A 170 -4.13 6.87 -17.37
CA ALA A 170 -5.22 5.92 -17.22
C ALA A 170 -6.55 6.49 -17.71
N ARG A 171 -7.35 5.65 -18.36
CA ARG A 171 -8.71 5.94 -18.84
C ARG A 171 -9.64 4.80 -18.43
N ILE A 172 -10.90 5.13 -18.20
CA ILE A 172 -11.94 4.12 -17.96
C ILE A 172 -12.09 3.32 -19.25
N ILE A 173 -11.98 2.00 -19.12
CA ILE A 173 -12.14 1.02 -20.22
C ILE A 173 -13.31 0.06 -19.97
N GLY A 174 -13.98 0.19 -18.82
CA GLY A 174 -15.08 -0.67 -18.42
C GLY A 174 -15.40 -0.53 -16.95
N TRP A 175 -16.19 -1.49 -16.45
CA TRP A 175 -16.61 -1.58 -15.06
C TRP A 175 -16.49 -3.03 -14.61
N VAL A 176 -16.29 -3.22 -13.31
CA VAL A 176 -16.19 -4.55 -12.69
C VAL A 176 -17.19 -4.68 -11.55
N ASP A 177 -17.58 -5.90 -11.21
CA ASP A 177 -18.23 -6.18 -9.93
C ASP A 177 -17.19 -6.24 -8.77
N ALA A 178 -17.65 -6.46 -7.54
CA ALA A 178 -16.78 -6.55 -6.36
C ALA A 178 -15.83 -7.76 -6.40
N GLU A 179 -16.13 -8.79 -7.20
CA GLU A 179 -15.28 -9.97 -7.38
C GLU A 179 -14.22 -9.74 -8.48
N GLY A 180 -14.33 -8.66 -9.24
CA GLY A 180 -13.42 -8.29 -10.33
C GLY A 180 -13.86 -8.81 -11.70
N ASN A 181 -15.07 -9.33 -11.85
CA ASN A 181 -15.60 -9.74 -13.14
C ASN A 181 -16.00 -8.51 -13.96
N LEU A 182 -15.71 -8.53 -15.27
CA LEU A 182 -16.11 -7.46 -16.17
C LEU A 182 -17.64 -7.40 -16.28
N GLU A 183 -18.21 -6.25 -15.96
CA GLU A 183 -19.59 -5.97 -16.32
C GLU A 183 -19.65 -5.55 -17.79
N LEU A 184 -20.34 -6.35 -18.60
CA LEU A 184 -20.68 -5.97 -19.97
C LEU A 184 -21.67 -4.79 -19.93
N ARG A 185 -21.16 -3.56 -19.87
CA ARG A 185 -21.98 -2.41 -20.21
C ARG A 185 -22.08 -2.34 -21.72
N VAL A 186 -23.26 -2.71 -22.24
CA VAL A 186 -23.69 -2.32 -23.58
C VAL A 186 -23.74 -0.79 -23.55
N GLU A 187 -22.73 -0.12 -24.09
CA GLU A 187 -22.82 1.32 -24.30
C GLU A 187 -23.90 1.58 -25.36
N GLU A 188 -25.09 2.01 -24.92
CA GLU A 188 -25.98 2.79 -25.78
C GLU A 188 -25.24 4.08 -26.13
N HIS A 189 -24.54 4.08 -27.26
CA HIS A 189 -24.13 5.32 -27.91
C HIS A 189 -25.38 6.16 -28.18
N LYS A 190 -25.46 7.33 -27.55
CA LYS A 190 -26.29 8.45 -27.99
C LYS A 190 -25.40 9.61 -28.40
#